data_AF-A0AAN8K843-F1
#
_entry.id   AF-A0AAN8K843-F1
#
_cell.length_a   1.000
_cell.length_b   1.000
_cell.length_c   1.000
_cell.angle_alpha   90.00
_cell.angle_beta   90.00
_cell.angle_gamma   90.00
#
_symmetry.space_group_name_H-M   'P 1'
#
loop_
_entity.id
_entity.type
_entity.pdbx_description
1 polymer ?
#
loop_
_entity_poly.entity_id
_entity_poly.type
_entity_poly.pdbx_seq_one_letter_code
_entity_poly.pdbx_strand_id
1 'polypeptide(L)'
;MTSTFKNKSVKFQLGVPFDDETMDGRQIKATFTLEDDVLVLHQKGMKEGDLDAMITRQVNENDEMTEMYKIPQKNVVAVKISKRYTP
;
A
#
# COMPACT_ATOMS: atom_id res chain seq x y z
N MET A 1 4.86 -9.06 1.70
CA MET A 1 5.92 -8.88 0.69
C MET A 1 7.22 -9.40 1.25
N THR A 2 7.92 -10.22 0.47
CA THR A 2 9.22 -10.79 0.86
C THR A 2 10.28 -10.21 -0.06
N SER A 3 11.40 -9.76 0.51
CA SER A 3 12.59 -9.29 -0.23
C SER A 3 13.86 -9.70 0.51
N THR A 4 15.01 -9.64 -0.16
CA THR A 4 16.31 -9.89 0.49
C THR A 4 16.71 -8.80 1.49
N PHE A 5 16.05 -7.64 1.47
CA PHE A 5 16.35 -6.51 2.35
C PHE A 5 15.47 -6.50 3.61
N LYS A 6 14.14 -6.50 3.44
CA LYS A 6 13.18 -6.51 4.55
C LYS A 6 11.88 -7.22 4.12
N ASN A 7 11.32 -7.99 5.04
CA ASN A 7 10.06 -8.71 4.87
C ASN A 7 8.96 -8.03 5.68
N LYS A 8 7.75 -7.96 5.12
CA LYS A 8 6.58 -7.41 5.81
C LYS A 8 5.36 -8.28 5.56
N SER A 9 4.71 -8.70 6.63
CA SER A 9 3.40 -9.33 6.63
C SER A 9 2.43 -8.42 7.37
N VAL A 10 1.23 -8.24 6.84
CA VAL A 10 0.20 -7.37 7.42
C VAL A 10 -1.09 -8.16 7.47
N LYS A 11 -1.77 -8.13 8.63
CA LYS A 11 -3.11 -8.68 8.81
C LYS A 11 -4.04 -7.50 9.10
N PHE A 12 -5.13 -7.41 8.36
CA PHE A 12 -6.04 -6.29 8.44
C PHE A 12 -7.47 -6.75 8.24
N GLN A 13 -8.41 -5.90 8.65
CA GLN A 13 -9.82 -6.00 8.32
C GLN A 13 -10.21 -4.79 7.48
N LEU A 14 -11.02 -4.99 6.45
CA LEU A 14 -11.50 -3.90 5.60
C LEU A 14 -12.28 -2.88 6.42
N GLY A 15 -12.01 -1.60 6.19
CA GLY A 15 -12.64 -0.47 6.86
C GLY A 15 -12.17 -0.22 8.30
N VAL A 16 -11.30 -1.07 8.87
CA VAL A 16 -10.83 -0.91 10.26
C VAL A 16 -9.42 -0.29 10.27
N PRO A 17 -9.24 0.88 10.90
CA PRO A 17 -7.93 1.48 11.04
C PRO A 17 -7.06 0.69 12.03
N PHE A 18 -5.77 0.56 11.72
CA PHE A 18 -4.79 -0.08 12.59
C PHE A 18 -3.45 0.66 12.51
N ASP A 19 -2.61 0.47 13.53
CA ASP A 19 -1.28 1.07 13.58
C ASP A 19 -0.30 0.18 12.78
N ASP A 20 0.48 0.81 11.92
CA ASP A 20 1.43 0.13 11.03
C ASP A 20 2.75 0.90 10.97
N GLU A 21 3.81 0.23 10.54
CA GLU A 21 5.12 0.83 10.34
C GLU A 21 5.50 0.70 8.86
N THR A 22 5.80 1.81 8.20
CA THR A 22 6.33 1.77 6.83
C THR A 22 7.72 1.12 6.80
N MET A 23 8.17 0.65 5.62
CA MET A 23 9.43 -0.12 5.55
C MET A 23 10.67 0.68 5.97
N ASP A 24 10.61 2.01 5.81
CA ASP A 24 11.58 3.01 6.26
C ASP A 24 11.45 3.40 7.76
N GLY A 25 10.52 2.79 8.50
CA GLY A 25 10.42 2.93 9.96
C GLY A 25 9.50 4.05 10.46
N ARG A 26 8.68 4.68 9.59
CA ARG A 26 7.71 5.69 10.03
C ARG A 26 6.43 5.03 10.55
N GLN A 27 5.95 5.53 11.68
CA GLN A 27 4.68 5.10 12.25
C GLN A 27 3.52 5.78 11.53
N ILE A 28 2.55 4.97 11.11
CA ILE A 28 1.39 5.43 10.35
C ILE A 28 0.11 4.78 10.88
N LYS A 29 -1.01 5.45 10.68
CA LYS A 29 -2.33 4.84 10.78
C LYS A 29 -2.75 4.36 9.40
N ALA A 30 -2.93 3.05 9.26
CA ALA A 30 -3.28 2.40 8.02
C ALA A 30 -4.77 2.01 8.00
N THR A 31 -5.43 2.08 6.84
CA THR A 31 -6.79 1.57 6.64
C THR A 31 -6.90 1.02 5.22
N PHE A 32 -7.39 -0.22 5.09
CA PHE A 32 -7.68 -0.81 3.79
C PHE A 32 -9.17 -0.68 3.46
N THR A 33 -9.48 -0.20 2.28
CA THR A 33 -10.83 -0.16 1.69
C THR A 33 -10.82 -0.92 0.36
N LEU A 34 -11.99 -1.41 -0.06
CA LEU A 34 -12.18 -2.04 -1.36
C LEU A 34 -13.21 -1.20 -2.12
N GLU A 35 -12.78 -0.60 -3.22
CA GLU A 35 -13.56 0.33 -4.05
C GLU A 35 -13.51 -0.16 -5.49
N ASP A 36 -14.65 -0.57 -6.07
CA ASP A 36 -14.75 -1.03 -7.46
C ASP A 36 -13.68 -2.06 -7.87
N ASP A 37 -13.51 -3.11 -7.06
CA ASP A 37 -12.48 -4.17 -7.20
C ASP A 37 -11.02 -3.68 -7.12
N VAL A 38 -10.79 -2.44 -6.67
CA VAL A 38 -9.49 -1.89 -6.35
C VAL A 38 -9.30 -1.88 -4.84
N LEU A 39 -8.25 -2.56 -4.36
CA LEU A 39 -7.87 -2.50 -2.96
C LEU A 39 -7.07 -1.21 -2.72
N VAL A 40 -7.62 -0.31 -1.92
CA VAL A 40 -7.00 0.97 -1.56
C VAL A 40 -6.49 0.90 -0.12
N LEU A 41 -5.23 1.28 0.07
CA LEU A 41 -4.61 1.44 1.38
C LEU A 41 -4.35 2.93 1.62
N HIS A 42 -4.99 3.48 2.63
CA HIS A 42 -4.72 4.82 3.13
C HIS A 42 -3.71 4.74 4.27
N GLN A 43 -2.60 5.47 4.14
CA GLN A 43 -1.57 5.61 5.16
C GLN A 43 -1.53 7.06 5.61
N LYS A 44 -1.87 7.30 6.88
CA LYS A 44 -1.80 8.63 7.50
C LYS A 44 -0.58 8.71 8.40
N GLY A 45 0.19 9.79 8.25
CA GLY A 45 1.27 10.10 9.18
C GLY A 45 0.77 10.26 10.62
N MET A 46 1.52 9.78 11.61
CA MET A 46 1.16 9.98 13.02
C MET A 46 1.71 11.29 13.59
N LYS A 47 2.73 11.88 12.97
CA LYS A 47 3.37 13.13 13.44
C LYS A 47 3.05 14.30 12.51
N GLU A 48 3.10 15.50 13.06
CA GLU A 48 3.01 16.72 12.26
C GLU A 48 4.18 16.80 11.27
N GLY A 49 3.86 17.03 10.00
CA GLY A 49 4.83 17.04 8.90
C GLY A 49 5.08 15.66 8.25
N ASP A 50 4.54 14.57 8.80
CA ASP A 50 4.53 13.29 8.08
C ASP A 50 3.64 13.38 6.84
N LEU A 51 4.07 12.69 5.79
CA LEU A 51 3.35 12.66 4.52
C LEU A 51 2.40 11.48 4.50
N ASP A 52 1.17 11.74 4.07
CA ASP A 52 0.23 10.68 3.77
C ASP A 52 0.59 9.98 2.46
N ALA A 53 0.26 8.71 2.39
CA ALA A 53 0.40 7.92 1.19
C ALA A 53 -0.88 7.16 0.91
N MET A 54 -1.18 6.97 -0.38
CA MET A 54 -2.25 6.13 -0.85
C MET A 54 -1.67 5.07 -1.75
N ILE A 55 -1.98 3.81 -1.49
CA ILE A 55 -1.51 2.68 -2.28
C ILE A 55 -2.71 1.96 -2.86
N THR A 56 -2.87 1.95 -4.17
CA THR A 56 -3.93 1.19 -4.84
C THR A 56 -3.37 -0.09 -5.43
N ARG A 57 -4.18 -1.15 -5.42
CA ARG A 57 -3.87 -2.44 -6.05
C ARG A 57 -5.04 -2.87 -6.90
N GLN A 58 -4.76 -3.14 -8.16
CA GLN A 58 -5.75 -3.64 -9.11
C GLN A 58 -5.15 -4.83 -9.87
N VAL A 59 -5.93 -5.89 -10.00
CA VAL A 59 -5.60 -7.03 -10.85
C VAL A 59 -6.32 -6.85 -12.18
N ASN A 60 -5.58 -7.00 -13.29
CA ASN A 60 -6.15 -6.93 -14.63
C ASN A 60 -6.55 -8.33 -15.14
N GLU A 61 -7.18 -8.38 -16.31
CA GLU A 61 -7.63 -9.63 -16.95
C GLU A 61 -6.48 -10.60 -17.30
N ASN A 62 -5.23 -10.11 -17.33
CA ASN A 62 -4.03 -10.90 -17.63
C ASN A 62 -3.36 -11.49 -16.37
N ASP A 63 -4.05 -11.51 -15.22
CA ASP A 63 -3.50 -11.96 -13.94
C ASP A 63 -2.25 -11.16 -13.49
N GLU A 64 -2.12 -9.91 -13.96
CA GLU A 64 -1.10 -8.97 -13.52
C GLU A 64 -1.67 -7.99 -12.50
N MET A 65 -0.92 -7.75 -11.42
CA MET A 65 -1.27 -6.79 -10.38
C MET A 65 -0.49 -5.49 -10.60
N THR A 66 -1.20 -4.38 -10.74
CA THR A 66 -0.63 -3.02 -10.71
C THR A 66 -0.78 -2.45 -9.30
N GLU A 67 0.33 -2.12 -8.66
CA GLU A 67 0.39 -1.36 -7.41
C GLU A 67 0.83 0.09 -7.71
N MET A 68 0.01 1.08 -7.35
CA MET A 68 0.37 2.50 -7.47
C MET A 68 0.54 3.11 -6.08
N TYR A 69 1.69 3.75 -5.85
CA TYR A 69 2.02 4.46 -4.61
C TYR A 69 1.98 5.96 -4.90
N LYS A 70 1.04 6.67 -4.28
CA LYS A 70 0.84 8.11 -4.46
C LYS A 70 1.15 8.85 -3.15
N ILE A 71 1.94 9.90 -3.24
CA ILE A 71 2.17 10.88 -2.17
C ILE A 71 1.60 12.23 -2.65
N PRO A 72 0.33 12.54 -2.34
CA PRO A 72 -0.36 13.70 -2.89
C PRO A 72 0.36 15.02 -2.58
N GLN A 73 0.89 15.17 -1.37
CA GLN A 73 1.56 16.40 -0.90
C GLN A 73 2.81 16.75 -1.71
N LYS A 74 3.44 15.75 -2.36
CA LYS A 74 4.65 15.94 -3.18
C LYS A 74 4.38 15.76 -4.67
N ASN A 75 3.14 15.47 -5.07
CA ASN A 75 2.79 15.09 -6.44
C ASN A 75 3.69 13.97 -7.02
N VAL A 76 4.03 12.98 -6.19
CA VAL A 76 4.86 11.84 -6.58
C VAL A 76 3.99 10.60 -6.74
N VAL A 77 4.22 9.86 -7.83
CA VAL A 77 3.61 8.57 -8.11
C VAL A 77 4.69 7.58 -8.49
N ALA A 78 4.67 6.40 -7.86
CA ALA A 78 5.44 5.24 -8.27
C ALA A 78 4.50 4.10 -8.64
N VAL A 79 4.83 3.35 -9.69
CA VAL A 79 4.01 2.22 -10.17
C VAL A 79 4.87 0.97 -10.20
N LYS A 80 4.32 -0.13 -9.70
CA LYS A 80 4.93 -1.46 -9.74
C LYS A 80 3.94 -2.45 -10.33
N ILE A 81 4.36 -3.19 -11.35
CA ILE A 81 3.57 -4.24 -11.99
C ILE A 81 4.18 -5.59 -11.58
N SER A 82 3.33 -6.50 -11.10
CA SER A 82 3.73 -7.84 -10.66
C SER A 82 2.91 -8.88 -11.41
N LYS A 83 3.54 -9.97 -11.86
CA LYS A 83 2.83 -11.10 -12.49
C LYS A 83 2.59 -12.19 -11.45
N ARG A 84 1.48 -12.92 -11.62
CA ARG A 84 1.26 -14.15 -10.86
C ARG A 84 2.42 -15.12 -11.10
N TYR A 85 3.05 -15.58 -10.03
CA TYR A 85 4.05 -16.61 -10.12
C TYR A 85 3.39 -17.93 -10.56
N THR A 86 3.95 -18.55 -11.59
CA THR A 86 3.57 -19.89 -12.05
C THR A 86 4.78 -20.80 -11.83
N PRO A 87 4.66 -21.88 -11.05
CA PRO A 87 5.77 -22.78 -10.71
C PRO A 87 6.25 -23.62 -11.90
#